data_AF-A0A7X2SU54-F1
#
_entry.id   AF-A0A7X2SU54-F1
#
_cell.length_a   1.000
_cell.length_b   1.000
_cell.length_c   1.000
_cell.angle_alpha   90.00
_cell.angle_beta   90.00
_cell.angle_gamma   90.00
#
_symmetry.space_group_name_H-M   'P 1'
#
loop_
_entity.id
_entity.type
_entity.pdbx_description
1 polymer ?
#
loop_
_entity_poly.entity_id
_entity_poly.type
_entity_poly.pdbx_seq_one_letter_code
_entity_poly.pdbx_strand_id
1 'polypeptide(L)' 'YQASTAQAVQKMAMEQGLLLLTCGAKGNVIRFLYPLTIPDTQFSQALTILSTVIDHCVAPAGHPVVPA' A
#
# COMPACT_ATOMS: atom_id res chain seq x y z
N TYR A 1 -4.30 -17.38 11.26
CA TYR A 1 -5.18 -16.52 10.44
C TYR A 1 -4.64 -15.09 10.50
N GLN A 2 -3.78 -14.69 9.56
CA GLN A 2 -3.03 -13.42 9.62
C GLN A 2 -3.91 -12.26 9.12
N ALA A 3 -4.66 -11.62 10.04
CA ALA A 3 -5.31 -10.34 9.79
C ALA A 3 -4.36 -9.14 10.01
N SER A 4 -3.16 -9.39 10.55
CA SER A 4 -2.17 -8.38 10.95
C SER A 4 -1.39 -7.76 9.77
N THR A 5 -1.31 -8.43 8.62
CA THR A 5 -0.46 -7.98 7.52
C THR A 5 -0.94 -6.65 6.93
N ALA A 6 -2.26 -6.47 6.74
CA ALA A 6 -2.81 -5.23 6.22
C ALA A 6 -2.61 -4.04 7.17
N GLN A 7 -2.74 -4.26 8.48
CA GLN A 7 -2.43 -3.24 9.49
C GLN A 7 -0.94 -2.91 9.56
N ALA A 8 -0.07 -3.92 9.44
CA ALA A 8 1.38 -3.72 9.40
C ALA A 8 1.80 -2.89 8.17
N VAL A 9 1.25 -3.22 7.00
CA VAL A 9 1.44 -2.45 5.77
C VAL A 9 0.93 -1.02 5.93
N GLN A 10 -0.27 -0.82 6.47
CA GLN A 10 -0.82 0.52 6.70
C GLN A 10 0.04 1.36 7.65
N LYS A 11 0.52 0.75 8.74
CA LYS A 11 1.37 1.44 9.71
C LYS A 11 2.71 1.86 9.09
N MET A 12 3.40 0.95 8.40
CA MET A 12 4.67 1.26 7.76
C MET A 12 4.51 2.26 6.61
N ALA A 13 3.43 2.17 5.83
CA ALA A 13 3.13 3.17 4.81
C ALA A 13 2.91 4.56 5.43
N MET A 14 2.19 4.65 6.55
CA MET A 14 2.03 5.90 7.30
C MET A 14 3.35 6.48 7.80
N GLU A 15 4.26 5.64 8.30
CA GLU A 15 5.61 6.08 8.74
C GLU A 15 6.44 6.64 7.58
N GLN A 16 6.20 6.16 6.35
CA GLN A 16 6.82 6.66 5.12
C GLN A 16 6.06 7.85 4.50
N GLY A 17 5.03 8.39 5.17
CA GLY A 17 4.25 9.54 4.71
C GLY A 17 3.14 9.22 3.71
N LEU A 18 2.82 7.93 3.51
CA LEU A 18 1.74 7.47 2.66
C LEU A 18 0.49 7.15 3.49
N LEU A 19 -0.53 8.00 3.40
CA LEU A 19 -1.82 7.77 4.07
C LEU A 19 -2.66 6.73 3.31
N LEU A 20 -2.91 5.60 3.97
CA LEU A 20 -3.73 4.51 3.48
C LEU A 20 -4.86 4.24 4.46
N LEU A 21 -6.05 3.94 3.92
CA LEU A 21 -7.20 3.55 4.73
C LEU A 21 -7.38 2.04 4.69
N THR A 22 -7.53 1.39 5.85
CA THR A 22 -7.99 0.00 5.89
C THR A 22 -9.51 -0.05 5.88
N CYS A 23 -10.08 -0.97 5.11
CA CYS A 23 -11.52 -1.16 4.95
C CYS A 23 -11.90 -2.65 5.08
N GLY A 24 -13.20 -2.92 5.14
CA GLY A 24 -13.77 -4.27 5.24
C GLY A 24 -13.99 -4.73 6.68
N ALA A 25 -14.94 -5.65 6.89
CA ALA A 25 -15.35 -6.13 8.21
C ALA A 25 -14.21 -6.76 9.04
N LYS A 26 -13.14 -7.20 8.36
CA LYS A 26 -11.94 -7.80 8.98
C LYS A 26 -10.70 -6.90 8.93
N GLY A 27 -10.83 -5.67 8.42
CA GLY A 27 -9.72 -4.71 8.31
C GLY A 27 -8.58 -5.15 7.37
N ASN A 28 -8.87 -6.07 6.44
CA ASN A 28 -7.88 -6.73 5.59
C ASN A 28 -7.79 -6.14 4.17
N VAL A 29 -8.51 -5.05 3.88
CA VAL A 29 -8.52 -4.39 2.57
C VAL A 29 -7.85 -3.03 2.71
N ILE A 30 -6.93 -2.69 1.79
CA ILE A 30 -6.28 -1.37 1.74
C ILE A 30 -6.95 -0.55 0.64
N ARG A 31 -7.42 0.65 0.99
CA ARG A 31 -8.03 1.62 0.06
C ARG A 31 -7.08 2.78 -0.18
N PHE A 32 -6.67 2.92 -1.45
CA PHE A 32 -5.84 4.03 -1.93
C PHE A 32 -6.75 5.09 -2.57
N LEU A 33 -6.81 6.28 -1.96
CA LEU A 33 -7.59 7.43 -2.42
C LEU A 33 -6.63 8.58 -2.68
N TYR A 34 -6.24 8.76 -3.93
CA TYR A 34 -5.40 9.87 -4.37
C TYR A 34 -6.24 10.87 -5.20
N PRO A 35 -5.90 12.17 -5.18
CA PRO A 35 -6.59 13.16 -6.00
C PRO A 35 -6.24 13.00 -7.48
N LEU A 36 -7.20 13.26 -8.37
CA LEU A 36 -7.00 13.16 -9.83
C LEU A 36 -5.98 14.16 -10.40
N THR A 37 -5.60 15.18 -9.62
CA THR A 37 -4.64 16.22 -10.01
C THR A 37 -3.23 15.98 -9.43
N ILE A 38 -2.97 14.79 -8.87
CA ILE A 38 -1.65 14.46 -8.33
C ILE A 38 -0.61 14.42 -9.48
N PRO A 39 0.58 15.01 -9.33
CA PRO A 39 1.64 14.86 -10.31
C PRO A 39 2.10 13.39 -10.44
N ASP A 40 2.39 12.94 -11.66
CA ASP A 40 2.81 11.55 -11.93
C ASP A 40 4.05 11.13 -11.14
N THR A 41 4.95 12.07 -10.87
CA THR A 41 6.17 11.87 -10.06
C THR A 41 5.81 11.50 -8.61
N GLN A 42 4.88 12.23 -8.01
CA GLN A 42 4.41 11.97 -6.66
C GLN A 42 3.60 10.68 -6.58
N PHE A 43 2.81 10.38 -7.61
CA PHE A 43 2.09 9.11 -7.73
C PHE A 43 3.05 7.93 -7.81
N SER A 44 4.10 8.03 -8.64
CA SER A 44 5.12 6.98 -8.77
C SER A 44 5.89 6.76 -7.47
N GLN A 45 6.20 7.84 -6.74
CA GLN A 45 6.82 7.76 -5.41
C GLN A 45 5.91 7.03 -4.41
N ALA A 46 4.62 7.37 -4.38
CA ALA A 46 3.64 6.70 -3.52
C ALA A 46 3.54 5.19 -3.82
N LEU A 47 3.52 4.80 -5.09
CA LEU A 47 3.51 3.39 -5.50
C LEU A 47 4.80 2.67 -5.13
N THR A 48 5.96 3.33 -5.24
CA THR A 48 7.26 2.76 -4.84
C THR A 48 7.30 2.47 -3.34
N ILE A 49 6.81 3.39 -2.52
CA ILE A 49 6.67 3.22 -1.07
C ILE A 49 5.73 2.04 -0.78
N LEU A 50 4.57 1.99 -1.45
CA LEU A 50 3.59 0.92 -1.27
C LEU A 50 4.19 -0.46 -1.58
N SER A 51 4.87 -0.61 -2.72
CA SER A 51 5.52 -1.86 -3.11
C SER A 51 6.58 -2.27 -2.09
N THR A 52 7.43 -1.34 -1.68
CA THR A 52 8.50 -1.59 -0.71
C THR A 52 7.95 -2.09 0.63
N VAL A 53 6.85 -1.49 1.10
CA VAL A 53 6.22 -1.87 2.36
C VAL A 53 5.52 -3.23 2.25
N ILE A 54 4.88 -3.52 1.12
CA ILE A 54 4.26 -4.83 0.87
C ILE A 54 5.34 -5.92 0.83
N ASP A 55 6.44 -5.71 0.10
CA ASP A 55 7.55 -6.67 0.01
C ASP A 55 8.19 -6.96 1.37
N HIS A 56 8.27 -5.96 2.25
CA HIS A 56 8.73 -6.17 3.63
C HIS A 56 7.73 -6.98 4.49
N CYS A 57 6.43 -6.92 4.17
CA CYS A 57 5.36 -7.58 4.93
C CYS A 57 4.95 -8.95 4.39
N VAL A 58 5.22 -9.25 3.13
CA VAL A 58 4.74 -10.44 2.41
C VAL A 58 5.94 -11.24 1.89
N ALA A 59 5.96 -12.55 2.19
CA ALA A 59 6.89 -13.48 1.55
C ALA A 59 6.66 -13.48 0.02
N PRO A 60 7.71 -13.64 -0.81
CA PRO A 60 7.68 -13.28 -2.22
C PRO A 60 6.68 -14.11 -3.03
N ALA A 61 5.44 -13.65 -3.12
CA ALA A 61 4.43 -14.15 -4.03
C ALA A 61 4.23 -13.06 -5.08
N GLY A 62 4.79 -13.31 -6.26
CA GLY A 62 4.94 -12.36 -7.36
C GLY A 62 3.76 -11.41 -7.55
N HIS A 63 4.02 -10.12 -7.33
CA HIS A 63 3.10 -9.08 -7.71
C HIS A 63 3.11 -8.94 -9.25
N PRO A 64 1.96 -8.99 -9.93
CA PRO A 64 1.89 -8.51 -11.30
C PRO A 64 2.03 -6.98 -11.21
N VAL A 65 3.27 -6.49 -11.40
CA VAL A 65 3.51 -5.08 -11.68
C VAL A 65 2.58 -4.72 -12.83
N VAL A 66 1.61 -3.85 -12.58
CA VAL A 66 0.74 -3.32 -13.64
C VAL A 66 1.68 -2.50 -14.53
N PRO A 67 2.00 -2.96 -15.75
CA PRO A 67 2.75 -2.13 -16.67
C PRO A 67 1.81 -1.01 -17.12
N ALA A 68 2.38 0.19 -17.24
CA ALA A 68 1.72 1.32 -17.87
C ALA A 68 1.19 0.96 -19.27
#